data_AF-H6PU41-F1
#
_entry.id   AF-H6PU41-F1
#
_cell.length_a   1.000
_cell.length_b   1.000
_cell.length_c   1.000
_cell.angle_alpha   90.00
_cell.angle_beta   90.00
_cell.angle_gamma   90.00
#
_symmetry.space_group_name_H-M   'P 1'
#
loop_
_entity.id
_entity.type
_entity.pdbx_description
1 polymer ?
#
loop_
_entity_poly.entity_id
_entity_poly.type
_entity_poly.pdbx_seq_one_letter_code
_entity_poly.pdbx_strand_id
1 'polypeptide(L)'
;MFRGNHIRIFGAGYWRKGKRIYEQEIKYTDGEIGEVKIVKDFLPHPRELLLKGDSVKVTMSLSKESVEFFKSEAATAHVPYQKMIRILLENILSTIKQIKGYNTTIN
;
A
#
# COMPACT_ATOMS: atom_id res chain seq x y z
N MET A 1 -24.08 -0.82 -9.63
CA MET A 1 -24.67 -0.94 -10.98
C MET A 1 -24.06 0.15 -11.84
N PHE A 2 -23.13 -0.21 -12.73
CA PHE A 2 -22.48 0.71 -13.67
C PHE A 2 -23.39 0.93 -14.89
N ARG A 3 -23.64 2.18 -15.28
CA ARG A 3 -24.21 2.53 -16.59
C ARG A 3 -23.62 3.85 -17.11
N GLY A 4 -22.90 3.76 -18.23
CA GLY A 4 -22.73 4.83 -19.22
C GLY A 4 -21.53 5.77 -19.06
N ASN A 5 -20.44 5.47 -19.77
CA ASN A 5 -19.49 6.32 -20.54
C ASN A 5 -19.29 7.84 -20.25
N HIS A 6 -19.57 8.36 -19.06
CA HIS A 6 -19.27 9.74 -18.69
C HIS A 6 -18.60 9.78 -17.31
N ILE A 7 -17.31 10.12 -17.27
CA ILE A 7 -16.62 10.46 -16.02
C ILE A 7 -16.94 11.92 -15.70
N ARG A 8 -17.78 12.17 -14.68
CA ARG A 8 -17.98 13.52 -14.13
C ARG A 8 -16.95 13.76 -13.04
N ILE A 9 -15.94 14.60 -13.31
CA ILE A 9 -14.99 15.06 -12.29
C ILE A 9 -15.59 16.30 -11.62
N PHE A 10 -16.07 16.16 -10.38
CA PHE A 10 -16.44 17.30 -9.54
C PHE A 10 -15.18 17.78 -8.80
N GLY A 11 -14.70 18.97 -9.14
CA GLY A 11 -13.53 19.58 -8.49
C GLY A 11 -12.91 20.72 -9.30
N ALA A 12 -13.72 21.70 -9.71
CA ALA A 12 -13.22 22.91 -10.36
C ALA A 12 -12.61 23.84 -9.29
N GLY A 13 -11.27 23.84 -9.18
CA GLY A 13 -10.61 24.84 -8.33
C GLY A 13 -9.09 24.79 -8.29
N TYR A 14 -8.47 23.62 -8.39
CA TYR A 14 -7.05 23.47 -8.03
C TYR A 14 -6.11 22.90 -9.11
N TRP A 15 -6.45 23.05 -10.40
CA TRP A 15 -5.59 22.59 -11.50
C TRP A 15 -5.04 23.70 -12.41
N ARG A 16 -5.24 24.98 -12.08
CA ARG A 16 -4.79 26.10 -12.94
C ARG A 16 -3.34 26.57 -12.71
N LYS A 17 -2.57 26.00 -11.78
CA LYS A 17 -1.19 26.43 -11.49
C LYS A 17 -0.12 25.36 -11.75
N GLY A 18 -0.19 24.67 -12.89
CA GLY A 18 0.88 23.73 -13.30
C GLY A 18 1.00 23.47 -14.81
N LYS A 19 0.35 24.30 -15.65
CA LYS A 19 0.07 24.05 -17.07
C LYS A 19 1.26 23.74 -17.98
N ARG A 20 2.50 23.95 -17.54
CA ARG A 20 3.67 23.90 -18.43
C ARG A 20 4.26 22.51 -18.68
N ILE A 21 3.98 21.51 -17.84
CA ILE A 21 4.64 20.19 -17.95
C ILE A 21 3.84 19.17 -18.77
N TYR A 22 2.52 19.36 -18.92
CA TYR A 22 1.64 18.45 -19.69
C TYR A 22 1.18 19.02 -21.05
N GLU A 23 1.47 20.30 -21.34
CA GLU A 23 1.24 20.90 -22.67
C GLU A 23 2.37 20.61 -23.66
N GLN A 24 3.50 20.05 -23.20
CA GLN A 24 4.57 19.63 -24.07
C GLN A 24 4.26 18.24 -24.63
N GLU A 25 4.00 18.18 -25.92
CA GLU A 25 3.83 16.94 -26.66
C GLU A 25 5.17 16.18 -26.66
N ILE A 26 5.21 15.01 -26.02
CA ILE A 26 6.41 14.16 -26.02
C ILE A 26 6.55 13.59 -27.43
N LYS A 27 7.51 14.14 -28.20
CA LYS A 27 7.89 13.59 -29.50
C LYS A 27 8.81 12.40 -29.28
N TYR A 28 8.24 11.21 -29.35
CA TYR A 28 9.01 9.98 -29.43
C TYR A 28 9.68 9.91 -30.81
N THR A 29 11.00 9.80 -30.84
CA THR A 29 11.72 9.36 -32.04
C THR A 29 11.77 7.83 -32.03
N ASP A 30 11.60 7.20 -33.20
CA ASP A 30 11.81 5.76 -33.43
C ASP A 30 13.31 5.40 -33.33
N GLY A 31 13.98 5.84 -32.26
CA GLY A 31 15.37 5.50 -31.99
C GLY A 31 15.53 3.99 -31.90
N GLU A 32 16.70 3.49 -32.31
CA GLU A 32 17.00 2.06 -32.34
C GLU A 32 16.78 1.45 -30.96
N ILE A 33 15.78 0.57 -30.86
CA ILE A 33 15.56 -0.23 -29.66
C ILE A 33 16.76 -1.18 -29.60
N GLY A 34 17.65 -0.99 -28.62
CA GLY A 34 18.78 -1.87 -28.37
C GLY A 34 18.34 -3.33 -28.14
N GLU A 35 19.29 -4.25 -27.98
CA GLU A 35 19.01 -5.68 -27.88
C GLU A 35 17.88 -6.02 -26.88
N VAL A 36 16.73 -6.43 -27.42
CA VAL A 36 15.55 -6.78 -26.63
C VAL A 36 15.74 -8.17 -26.05
N LYS A 37 15.85 -8.27 -24.73
CA LYS A 37 15.75 -9.57 -24.02
C LYS A 37 14.28 -9.86 -23.74
N ILE A 38 13.75 -10.91 -24.36
CA ILE A 38 12.40 -11.41 -24.06
C ILE A 38 12.46 -12.03 -22.66
N VAL A 39 11.88 -11.32 -21.70
CA VAL A 39 11.71 -11.80 -20.33
C VAL A 39 10.39 -12.57 -20.27
N LYS A 40 10.39 -13.77 -19.68
CA LYS A 40 9.13 -14.51 -19.43
C LYS A 40 8.29 -13.70 -18.45
N ASP A 41 6.98 -13.67 -18.65
CA ASP A 41 6.07 -13.02 -17.71
C ASP A 41 6.25 -13.66 -16.32
N PHE A 42 6.82 -12.90 -15.38
CA PHE A 42 7.12 -13.35 -14.03
C PHE A 42 6.08 -12.87 -13.03
N LEU A 43 5.05 -12.16 -13.49
CA LEU A 43 4.01 -11.70 -12.60
C LEU A 43 3.02 -12.86 -12.38
N PRO A 44 2.82 -13.29 -11.13
CA PRO A 44 1.74 -14.22 -10.84
C PRO A 44 0.41 -13.56 -11.21
N HIS A 45 -0.59 -14.38 -11.52
CA HIS A 45 -1.88 -13.88 -12.00
C HIS A 45 -2.40 -12.81 -11.02
N PRO A 46 -3.01 -11.69 -11.47
CA PRO A 46 -3.47 -10.60 -10.59
C PRO A 46 -4.35 -11.01 -9.39
N ARG A 47 -4.96 -12.21 -9.44
CA ARG A 47 -5.72 -12.79 -8.32
C ARG A 47 -4.82 -13.37 -7.22
N GLU A 48 -3.66 -13.89 -7.59
CA GLU A 48 -2.60 -14.41 -6.69
C GLU A 48 -1.77 -13.27 -6.07
N LEU A 49 -1.75 -12.09 -6.70
CA LEU A 49 -1.19 -10.86 -6.12
C LEU A 49 -2.04 -10.30 -4.96
N LEU A 50 -3.27 -10.78 -4.79
CA LEU A 50 -4.23 -10.33 -3.77
C LEU A 50 -4.27 -11.26 -2.56
N LEU A 51 -3.12 -11.70 -2.05
CA LEU A 51 -3.00 -12.38 -0.76
C LEU A 51 -3.32 -11.41 0.39
N LYS A 52 -4.57 -10.97 0.50
CA LYS A 52 -5.09 -10.38 1.73
C LYS A 52 -5.39 -11.54 2.68
N GLY A 53 -4.47 -11.82 3.60
CA GLY A 53 -4.70 -12.82 4.64
C GLY A 53 -5.97 -12.52 5.45
N ASP A 54 -6.56 -13.57 6.03
CA ASP A 54 -7.77 -13.46 6.84
C ASP A 54 -7.56 -12.50 8.02
N SER A 55 -8.20 -11.33 7.96
CA SER A 55 -8.08 -10.32 9.00
C SER A 55 -9.35 -10.25 9.84
N VAL A 56 -9.22 -10.48 11.15
CA VAL A 56 -10.31 -10.29 12.13
C VAL A 56 -10.22 -8.88 12.71
N LYS A 57 -11.34 -8.15 12.69
CA LYS A 57 -11.42 -6.83 13.32
C LYS A 57 -11.68 -7.01 14.82
N VAL A 58 -10.84 -6.40 15.62
CA VAL A 58 -10.98 -6.34 17.08
C VAL A 58 -11.09 -4.88 17.51
N THR A 59 -11.96 -4.60 18.48
CA THR A 59 -12.02 -3.30 19.16
C THR A 59 -11.40 -3.45 20.54
N MET A 60 -10.36 -2.68 20.84
CA MET A 60 -9.72 -2.62 22.16
C MET A 60 -9.48 -1.17 22.55
N SER A 61 -9.50 -0.89 23.85
CA SER A 61 -9.19 0.43 24.37
C SER A 61 -7.68 0.58 24.57
N LEU A 62 -7.11 1.69 24.09
CA LEU A 62 -5.73 2.09 24.33
C LEU A 62 -5.71 3.39 25.14
N SER A 63 -4.62 3.65 25.85
CA SER A 63 -4.44 4.94 26.52
C SER A 63 -4.31 6.06 25.50
N LYS A 64 -4.70 7.28 25.88
CA LYS A 64 -4.59 8.46 25.03
C LYS A 64 -3.14 8.72 24.61
N GLU A 65 -2.23 8.61 25.57
CA GLU A 65 -0.78 8.77 25.37
C GLU A 65 -0.23 7.79 24.32
N SER A 66 -0.58 6.51 24.39
CA SER A 66 -0.13 5.53 23.41
C SER A 66 -0.65 5.86 22.00
N VAL A 67 -1.91 6.29 21.88
CA VAL A 67 -2.48 6.66 20.57
C VAL A 67 -1.80 7.91 20.00
N GLU A 68 -1.47 8.89 20.84
CA GLU A 68 -0.74 10.09 20.42
C GLU A 68 0.67 9.77 19.95
N PHE A 69 1.40 8.92 20.68
CA PHE A 69 2.72 8.43 20.29
C PHE A 69 2.69 7.74 18.92
N PHE A 70 1.76 6.80 18.70
CA PHE A 70 1.69 6.12 17.41
C PHE A 70 1.30 7.07 16.27
N LYS A 71 0.49 8.11 16.53
CA LYS A 71 0.14 9.10 15.52
C LYS A 71 1.34 9.95 15.10
N SER A 72 2.18 10.37 16.05
CA SER A 72 3.38 11.17 15.73
C SER A 72 4.39 10.36 14.93
N GLU A 73 4.69 9.13 15.36
CA GLU A 73 5.62 8.25 14.66
C GLU A 73 5.13 7.88 13.25
N ALA A 74 3.84 7.59 13.12
CA ALA A 74 3.21 7.26 11.85
C ALA A 74 3.24 8.40 10.84
N ALA A 75 3.10 9.65 11.31
CA ALA A 75 3.21 10.83 10.47
C ALA A 75 4.62 10.99 9.89
N THR A 76 5.65 10.80 10.73
CA THR A 76 7.06 10.84 10.31
C THR A 76 7.40 9.73 9.33
N ALA A 77 6.91 8.51 9.57
CA ALA A 77 7.17 7.35 8.72
C ALA A 77 6.24 7.24 7.49
N HIS A 78 5.31 8.18 7.29
CA HIS A 78 4.32 8.18 6.21
C HIS A 78 3.52 6.86 6.09
N VAL A 79 3.12 6.29 7.23
CA VAL A 79 2.29 5.07 7.30
C VAL A 79 1.04 5.30 8.17
N PRO A 80 -0.03 4.50 8.02
CA PRO A 80 -1.15 4.56 8.96
C PRO A 80 -0.72 4.09 10.36
N TYR A 81 -1.09 4.81 11.42
CA TYR A 81 -0.73 4.45 12.80
C TYR A 81 -1.27 3.07 13.22
N GLN A 82 -2.38 2.62 12.63
CA GLN A 82 -2.92 1.28 12.86
C GLN A 82 -1.96 0.18 12.40
N LYS A 83 -1.15 0.46 11.36
CA LYS A 83 -0.13 -0.47 10.86
C LYS A 83 0.99 -0.64 11.89
N MET A 84 1.41 0.44 12.54
CA MET A 84 2.42 0.38 13.62
C MET A 84 1.91 -0.44 14.81
N ILE A 85 0.67 -0.19 15.25
CA ILE A 85 0.04 -0.98 16.33
C ILE A 85 -0.01 -2.46 15.96
N ARG A 86 -0.40 -2.77 14.72
CA ARG A 86 -0.45 -4.16 14.22
C ARG A 86 0.92 -4.82 14.28
N ILE A 87 1.96 -4.18 13.75
CA ILE A 87 3.33 -4.71 13.74
C ILE A 87 3.82 -4.97 15.17
N LEU A 88 3.55 -4.04 16.10
CA LEU A 88 3.93 -4.21 17.49
C LEU A 88 3.26 -5.44 18.12
N LEU A 89 1.95 -5.63 17.89
CA LEU A 89 1.22 -6.80 18.37
C LEU A 89 1.74 -8.11 17.74
N GLU A 90 2.02 -8.11 16.43
CA GLU A 90 2.59 -9.27 15.73
C GLU A 90 3.97 -9.64 16.28
N ASN A 91 4.83 -8.66 16.54
CA ASN A 91 6.16 -8.87 17.14
C ASN A 91 6.07 -9.45 18.55
N ILE A 92 5.21 -8.88 19.42
CA ILE A 92 5.00 -9.39 20.78
C ILE A 92 4.48 -10.82 20.74
N LEU A 93 3.53 -11.12 19.84
CA LEU A 93 2.99 -12.46 19.68
C LEU A 93 4.07 -13.45 19.21
N SER A 94 4.93 -13.05 18.26
CA SER A 94 6.07 -13.86 17.81
C SER A 94 7.00 -14.21 18.97
N THR A 95 7.39 -13.22 19.78
CA THR A 95 8.22 -13.43 20.97
C THR A 95 7.54 -14.35 21.99
N ILE A 96 6.26 -14.15 22.28
CA ILE A 96 5.50 -15.02 23.20
C ILE A 96 5.42 -16.45 22.66
N LYS A 97 5.22 -16.63 21.36
CA LYS A 97 5.16 -17.95 20.73
C LYS A 97 6.49 -18.70 20.87
N GLN A 98 7.61 -18.01 20.66
CA GLN A 98 8.96 -18.56 20.85
C GLN A 98 9.21 -18.97 22.29
N ILE A 99 8.90 -18.09 23.26
CA ILE A 99 9.09 -18.37 24.70
C ILE A 99 8.26 -19.58 25.14
N LYS A 100 7.03 -19.70 24.64
CA LYS A 100 6.13 -20.81 24.98
C LYS A 100 6.38 -22.09 24.19
N GLY A 101 7.39 -22.13 23.31
CA GLY A 101 7.74 -23.34 22.56
C GLY A 101 6.67 -23.77 21.56
N TYR A 102 5.88 -22.84 21.03
CA TYR A 102 5.00 -23.16 19.91
C TYR A 102 5.87 -23.40 18.68
N ASN A 103 6.17 -24.67 18.38
CA ASN A 103 6.75 -25.07 17.11
C ASN A 103 5.81 -24.56 16.01
N THR A 104 6.28 -23.57 15.27
CA THR A 104 5.49 -22.98 14.17
C THR A 104 5.55 -23.95 13.00
N THR A 105 4.76 -25.02 13.07
CA THR A 105 4.35 -25.78 11.89
C THR A 105 3.22 -25.00 11.23
N ILE A 106 3.60 -24.04 10.39
CA ILE A 106 2.76 -23.65 9.28
C ILE A 106 3.68 -23.54 8.07
N ASN A 107 3.48 -24.48 7.15
CA ASN A 107 4.18 -24.79 5.90
C ASN A 107 5.22 -25.91 5.99
#